data_AF-A0A8S4QZ11-F1
#
_entry.id   AF-A0A8S4QZ11-F1
#
_cell.length_a   1.000
_cell.length_b   1.000
_cell.length_c   1.000
_cell.angle_alpha   90.00
_cell.angle_beta   90.00
_cell.angle_gamma   90.00
#
_symmetry.space_group_name_H-M   'P 1'
#
loop_
_entity.id
_entity.type
_entity.pdbx_description
1 polymer ?
#
loop_
_entity_poly.entity_id
_entity_poly.type
_entity_poly.pdbx_seq_one_letter_code
_entity_poly.pdbx_strand_id
1 'polypeptide(L)' 'CRIGREATPKCHHCGGDRDTAQHTLEECPAWEQERHLLISHVGRDHSPAAVIAAMLAEDRAWKAVVSFCETVLVGRNPT' A
#
# COMPACT_ATOMS: atom_id res chain seq x y z
N CYS A 1 -12.75 -20.49 11.19
CA CYS A 1 -11.43 -19.88 10.87
C CYS A 1 -11.19 -18.75 11.86
N ARG A 2 -10.07 -18.71 12.59
CA ARG A 2 -9.90 -17.89 13.82
C ARG A 2 -9.49 -16.42 13.56
N ILE A 3 -9.20 -16.05 12.31
CA ILE A 3 -8.53 -14.78 11.94
C ILE A 3 -9.23 -14.04 10.79
N GLY A 4 -10.50 -14.36 10.48
CA GLY A 4 -11.28 -13.59 9.49
C GLY A 4 -10.65 -13.49 8.10
N ARG A 5 -9.92 -14.51 7.63
CA ARG A 5 -9.27 -14.50 6.31
C ARG A 5 -10.33 -14.37 5.20
N GLU A 6 -10.05 -13.50 4.24
CA GLU A 6 -10.86 -13.34 3.03
C GLU A 6 -11.05 -14.66 2.26
N ALA A 7 -12.27 -14.86 1.78
CA ALA A 7 -12.65 -16.09 1.06
C ALA A 7 -12.08 -16.14 -0.36
N THR A 8 -11.71 -14.98 -0.91
CA THR A 8 -11.20 -14.84 -2.28
C THR A 8 -9.87 -14.09 -2.26
N PRO A 9 -9.02 -14.26 -3.30
CA PRO A 9 -7.80 -13.45 -3.40
C PRO A 9 -8.08 -12.01 -3.80
N LYS A 10 -9.33 -11.64 -4.15
CA LYS A 10 -9.65 -10.32 -4.69
C LYS A 10 -9.41 -9.23 -3.65
N CYS A 11 -9.02 -8.06 -4.13
CA CYS A 11 -8.93 -6.87 -3.28
C CYS A 11 -10.31 -6.52 -2.74
N HIS A 12 -10.45 -6.56 -1.42
CA HIS A 12 -11.69 -6.24 -0.72
C HIS A 12 -12.15 -4.80 -0.99
N HIS A 13 -11.22 -3.88 -1.25
CA HIS A 13 -11.52 -2.46 -1.39
C HIS A 13 -11.94 -2.02 -2.80
N CYS A 14 -11.45 -2.70 -3.85
CA CYS A 14 -11.73 -2.29 -5.25
C CYS A 14 -12.21 -3.41 -6.15
N GLY A 15 -12.28 -4.66 -5.66
CA GLY A 15 -12.67 -5.83 -6.45
C GLY A 15 -11.62 -6.31 -7.45
N GLY A 16 -10.41 -5.75 -7.45
CA GLY A 16 -9.28 -6.19 -8.27
C GLY A 16 -8.93 -7.66 -8.04
N ASP A 17 -8.36 -8.31 -9.05
CA ASP A 17 -8.24 -9.78 -9.08
C ASP A 17 -7.43 -10.36 -7.91
N ARG A 18 -6.42 -9.62 -7.43
CA ARG A 18 -5.54 -10.04 -6.35
C ARG A 18 -5.16 -8.90 -5.42
N ASP A 19 -5.38 -9.09 -4.12
CA ASP A 19 -4.89 -8.22 -3.06
C ASP A 19 -3.42 -8.50 -2.78
N THR A 20 -2.55 -7.86 -3.56
CA THR A 20 -1.09 -7.96 -3.40
C THR A 20 -0.52 -6.64 -2.90
N ALA A 21 0.65 -6.69 -2.25
CA ALA A 21 1.35 -5.46 -1.84
C ALA A 21 1.59 -4.52 -3.03
N GLN A 22 1.93 -5.07 -4.21
CA GLN A 22 2.08 -4.28 -5.43
C GLN A 22 0.76 -3.64 -5.87
N HIS A 23 -0.34 -4.39 -5.86
CA HIS A 23 -1.67 -3.83 -6.14
C HIS A 23 -1.99 -2.66 -5.21
N THR A 24 -1.77 -2.81 -3.90
CA THR A 24 -1.94 -1.72 -2.92
C THR A 24 -1.05 -0.50 -3.23
N LEU A 25 0.22 -0.75 -3.57
CA LEU A 25 1.21 0.29 -3.83
C LEU A 25 1.07 0.99 -5.19
N GLU A 26 0.46 0.37 -6.19
CA GLU A 26 0.50 0.85 -7.57
C GLU A 26 -0.88 1.06 -8.20
N GLU A 27 -1.86 0.23 -7.86
CA GLU A 27 -3.09 0.10 -8.65
C GLU A 27 -4.35 0.48 -7.87
N CYS A 28 -4.44 0.05 -6.60
CA CYS A 28 -5.67 0.12 -5.83
C CYS A 28 -6.16 1.57 -5.70
N PRO A 29 -7.37 1.90 -6.19
CA PRO A 29 -7.90 3.27 -6.14
C PRO A 29 -8.27 3.69 -4.72
N ALA A 30 -8.50 2.74 -3.81
CA ALA A 30 -8.80 3.02 -2.40
C ALA A 30 -7.67 3.77 -1.68
N TRP A 31 -6.43 3.66 -2.19
CA TRP A 31 -5.22 4.25 -1.62
C TRP A 31 -4.60 5.31 -2.53
N GLU A 32 -5.34 5.82 -3.53
CA GLU A 32 -4.79 6.75 -4.52
C GLU A 32 -4.24 8.03 -3.87
N GLN A 33 -4.90 8.56 -2.85
CA GLN A 33 -4.49 9.80 -2.18
C GLN A 33 -3.23 9.57 -1.34
N GLU A 34 -3.21 8.49 -0.57
CA GLU A 34 -2.08 8.07 0.25
C GLU A 34 -0.86 7.74 -0.63
N ARG A 35 -1.10 7.08 -1.77
CA ARG A 35 -0.07 6.80 -2.78
C ARG A 35 0.49 8.08 -3.40
N HIS A 36 -0.32 9.09 -3.67
CA HIS A 36 0.18 10.39 -4.14
C HIS A 36 1.14 11.05 -3.15
N LEU A 37 0.84 10.96 -1.85
CA LEU A 37 1.75 11.45 -0.81
C LEU A 37 3.04 10.63 -0.76
N LEU A 38 2.93 9.31 -0.90
CA LEU A 38 4.06 8.40 -0.96
C LEU A 38 5.00 8.73 -2.14
N ILE A 39 4.47 8.98 -3.34
CA ILE A 39 5.25 9.34 -4.55
C ILE A 39 6.21 10.51 -4.29
N SER A 40 5.80 11.51 -3.51
CA SER A 40 6.63 12.68 -3.24
C SER A 40 7.88 12.36 -2.39
N HIS A 41 7.93 11.18 -1.76
CA HIS A 41 9.03 10.75 -0.89
C HIS A 41 9.86 9.61 -1.48
N VAL A 42 9.23 8.64 -2.15
CA VAL A 42 9.93 7.45 -2.71
C VAL A 42 10.13 7.52 -4.24
N GLY A 43 9.52 8.49 -4.91
CA GLY A 43 9.55 8.61 -6.37
C GLY A 43 8.39 7.84 -7.04
N ARG A 44 8.41 7.77 -8.38
CA ARG A 44 7.32 7.17 -9.18
C ARG A 44 7.39 5.65 -9.33
N ASP A 45 8.54 5.05 -9.02
CA ASP A 45 8.72 3.60 -9.07
C ASP A 45 8.35 3.03 -7.70
N HIS A 46 7.23 2.31 -7.64
CA HIS A 46 6.76 1.65 -6.43
C HIS A 46 6.98 0.14 -6.44
N SER A 47 7.86 -0.35 -7.33
CA SER A 47 8.31 -1.72 -7.22
C SER A 47 8.86 -1.94 -5.80
N PRO A 48 8.65 -3.11 -5.18
CA PRO A 48 9.11 -3.35 -3.81
C PRO A 48 10.61 -3.05 -3.62
N ALA A 49 11.43 -3.30 -4.65
CA ALA A 49 12.86 -2.99 -4.63
C ALA A 49 13.13 -1.47 -4.59
N ALA A 50 12.43 -0.68 -5.40
CA ALA A 50 12.58 0.78 -5.41
C ALA A 50 12.13 1.41 -4.10
N VAL A 51 11.00 0.94 -3.53
CA VAL A 51 10.51 1.39 -2.22
C VAL A 51 11.56 1.10 -1.13
N ILE A 52 12.09 -0.11 -1.09
CA ILE A 52 13.14 -0.49 -0.12
C ILE A 52 14.39 0.38 -0.30
N ALA A 53 14.83 0.60 -1.55
CA ALA A 53 15.99 1.43 -1.83
C ALA A 53 15.80 2.87 -1.31
N ALA A 54 14.64 3.47 -1.54
CA ALA A 54 14.32 4.81 -1.04
C ALA A 54 14.26 4.86 0.50
N MET A 55 13.65 3.85 1.14
CA MET A 55 13.63 3.73 2.60
C MET A 55 15.03 3.66 3.23
N LEU A 56 15.95 2.95 2.58
CA LEU A 56 17.34 2.81 3.06
C LEU A 56 18.17 4.09 2.81
N ALA A 57 17.81 4.88 1.81
CA ALA A 57 18.52 6.11 1.48
C ALA A 57 18.18 7.26 2.44
N GLU A 58 16.92 7.36 2.90
CA GLU A 58 16.45 8.56 3.59
C GLU A 58 15.39 8.28 4.68
N ASP A 59 15.59 8.83 5.87
CA ASP A 59 14.66 8.72 7.00
C ASP A 59 13.25 9.25 6.69
N ARG A 60 13.15 10.29 5.84
CA ARG A 60 11.85 10.82 5.41
C ARG A 60 11.07 9.83 4.54
N ALA A 61 11.76 9.09 3.67
CA ALA A 61 11.15 8.05 2.85
C ALA A 61 10.73 6.86 3.72
N TRP A 62 11.56 6.47 4.69
CA TRP A 62 11.20 5.48 5.70
C TRP A 62 9.90 5.85 6.43
N LYS A 63 9.81 7.08 6.97
CA LYS A 63 8.61 7.57 7.67
C LYS A 63 7.37 7.61 6.78
N ALA A 64 7.52 8.02 5.52
CA ALA A 64 6.42 8.03 4.56
C ALA A 64 5.87 6.63 4.29
N VAL A 65 6.74 5.63 4.09
CA VAL A 65 6.31 4.24 3.90
C VAL A 65 5.66 3.66 5.14
N VAL A 66 6.20 3.93 6.34
CA VAL A 66 5.58 3.50 7.61
C VAL A 66 4.17 4.09 7.74
N SER A 67 4.01 5.39 7.56
CA SER A 67 2.70 6.06 7.64
C SER A 67 1.71 5.53 6.61
N PHE A 68 2.16 5.24 5.38
CA PHE A 68 1.34 4.60 4.36
C PHE A 68 0.88 3.21 4.81
N CYS A 69 1.80 2.36 5.29
CA CYS A 69 1.48 1.02 5.79
C CYS A 69 0.51 1.06 6.96
N GLU A 70 0.69 1.97 7.92
CA GLU A 70 -0.25 2.17 9.02
C GLU A 70 -1.64 2.54 8.51
N THR A 71 -1.71 3.44 7.54
CA THR A 71 -2.99 3.85 6.94
C THR A 71 -3.69 2.70 6.23
N VAL A 72 -2.95 1.88 5.47
CA VAL A 72 -3.49 0.70 4.79
C VAL A 72 -3.94 -0.37 5.79
N LEU A 73 -3.12 -0.67 6.79
CA LEU A 73 -3.40 -1.73 7.77
C LEU A 73 -4.52 -1.37 8.74
N VAL A 74 -4.72 -0.08 9.01
CA VAL A 74 -5.85 0.44 9.78
C VAL A 74 -7.08 0.68 8.89
N GLY A 75 -6.87 0.85 7.59
CA GLY A 75 -7.80 1.54 6.73
C GLY A 75 -8.96 0.70 6.21
N ARG A 76 -10.14 1.15 6.67
CA ARG A 76 -11.47 1.14 6.05
C ARG A 76 -12.03 -0.21 5.64
N ASN A 77 -12.80 -0.79 6.57
CA ASN A 77 -13.91 -1.68 6.24
C ASN A 77 -14.80 -0.94 5.21
N PRO A 78 -14.98 -1.46 3.98
CA PRO A 78 -15.88 -0.85 3.03
C PRO A 78 -17.31 -0.89 3.60
N THR A 79 -18.02 0.21 3.45
CA THR A 79 -19.47 0.30 3.74
C THR A 79 -20.26 -0.67 2.90
#